data_AF-A0A8T4Y908-F1
#
_entry.id   AF-A0A8T4Y908-F1
#
_cell.length_a   1.000
_cell.length_b   1.000
_cell.length_c   1.000
_cell.angle_alpha   90.00
_cell.angle_beta   90.00
_cell.angle_gamma   90.00
#
_symmetry.space_group_name_H-M   'P 1'
#
loop_
_entity.id
_entity.type
_entity.pdbx_description
1 polymer ?
#
loop_
_entity_poly.entity_id
_entity_poly.type
_entity_poly.pdbx_seq_one_letter_code
_entity_poly.pdbx_strand_id
1 'polypeptide(L)'
;MLAAYSKRQEKLYTILKELAFNEKLYQKEIVKKIDESYRHLIRQLQFLQKKGLIKLAGTEPSSKRGKDKNIWELTFLGLLTVLQQPLTEKEIDVIASKMKDKWLIFQEWESLTKDSKIKEIIIHKIRTFSVSHQGLANIKKDKHLSWFDNKPEFKKFAEQTLMFEATKTALCLDDAVEIGNLPSWFYEEKKEMEIMKLWRTAASIPSIRKFLEETFKVEKVKYQGLMKFKKWLQI
;
A
#
# COMPACT_ATOMS: atom_id res chain seq x y z
N MET A 1 -21.00 -7.80 23.16
CA MET A 1 -21.03 -7.11 21.85
C MET A 1 -19.64 -6.95 21.23
N LEU A 2 -18.59 -6.63 22.02
CA LEU A 2 -17.20 -6.47 21.54
C LEU A 2 -16.58 -7.76 20.94
N ALA A 3 -16.81 -8.93 21.54
CA ALA A 3 -16.23 -10.20 21.07
C ALA A 3 -16.76 -10.65 19.68
N ALA A 4 -17.99 -10.29 19.31
CA ALA A 4 -18.53 -10.60 17.98
C ALA A 4 -17.96 -9.67 16.90
N TYR A 5 -17.61 -8.43 17.29
CA TYR A 5 -16.98 -7.46 16.41
C TYR A 5 -15.54 -7.86 16.07
N SER A 6 -14.76 -8.37 17.04
CA SER A 6 -13.40 -8.87 16.77
C SER A 6 -13.40 -10.06 15.81
N LYS A 7 -14.28 -11.06 16.05
CA LYS A 7 -14.38 -12.25 15.19
C LYS A 7 -14.68 -11.92 13.72
N ARG A 8 -15.50 -10.91 13.46
CA ARG A 8 -15.77 -10.46 12.08
C ARG A 8 -14.53 -9.81 11.47
N GLN A 9 -13.85 -8.94 12.22
CA GLN A 9 -12.64 -8.28 11.74
C GLN A 9 -11.52 -9.28 11.45
N GLU A 10 -11.30 -10.24 12.35
CA GLU A 10 -10.35 -11.35 12.16
C GLU A 10 -10.62 -12.07 10.84
N LYS A 11 -11.86 -12.45 10.57
CA LYS A 11 -12.24 -13.12 9.31
C LYS A 11 -12.00 -12.26 8.07
N LEU A 12 -12.30 -10.97 8.15
CA LEU A 12 -12.03 -10.04 7.06
C LEU A 12 -10.53 -9.96 6.78
N TYR A 13 -9.70 -9.90 7.82
CA TYR A 13 -8.25 -9.93 7.68
C TYR A 13 -7.75 -11.25 7.13
N THR A 14 -8.30 -12.39 7.58
CA THR A 14 -7.95 -13.71 7.02
C THR A 14 -8.22 -13.76 5.52
N ILE A 15 -9.37 -13.25 5.05
CA ILE A 15 -9.68 -13.19 3.61
C ILE A 15 -8.66 -12.33 2.86
N LEU A 16 -8.34 -11.14 3.38
CA LEU A 16 -7.36 -10.24 2.74
C LEU A 16 -5.96 -10.86 2.72
N LYS A 17 -5.56 -11.52 3.82
CA LYS A 17 -4.29 -12.22 3.95
C LYS A 17 -4.20 -13.37 2.94
N GLU A 18 -5.23 -14.19 2.80
CA GLU A 18 -5.26 -15.26 1.79
C GLU A 18 -5.15 -14.72 0.36
N LEU A 19 -5.82 -13.60 0.06
CA LEU A 19 -5.66 -12.94 -1.23
C LEU A 19 -4.23 -12.41 -1.43
N ALA A 20 -3.60 -11.88 -0.38
CA ALA A 20 -2.21 -11.42 -0.41
C ALA A 20 -1.20 -12.54 -0.75
N PHE A 21 -1.43 -13.76 -0.26
CA PHE A 21 -0.55 -14.91 -0.53
C PHE A 21 -0.77 -15.57 -1.89
N ASN A 22 -1.94 -15.41 -2.49
CA ASN A 22 -2.32 -16.18 -3.69
C ASN A 22 -2.55 -15.30 -4.93
N GLU A 23 -2.42 -13.97 -4.82
CA GLU A 23 -2.67 -12.96 -5.86
C GLU A 23 -4.16 -12.90 -6.29
N LYS A 24 -4.69 -14.01 -6.79
CA LYS A 24 -6.06 -14.20 -7.26
C LYS A 24 -6.64 -15.49 -6.67
N LEU A 25 -7.86 -15.44 -6.17
CA LEU A 25 -8.55 -16.62 -5.65
C LEU A 25 -9.98 -16.73 -6.15
N TYR A 26 -10.41 -17.96 -6.41
CA TYR A 26 -11.82 -18.28 -6.58
C TYR A 26 -12.52 -18.24 -5.24
N GLN A 27 -13.80 -17.83 -5.24
CA GLN A 27 -14.63 -17.84 -4.02
C GLN A 27 -14.62 -19.19 -3.29
N LYS A 28 -14.62 -20.32 -4.03
CA LYS A 28 -14.61 -21.66 -3.45
C LYS A 28 -13.30 -21.99 -2.73
N GLU A 29 -12.17 -21.46 -3.19
CA GLU A 29 -10.87 -21.68 -2.55
C GLU A 29 -10.80 -20.88 -1.25
N ILE A 30 -11.32 -19.65 -1.25
CA ILE A 30 -11.41 -18.83 -0.04
C ILE A 30 -12.26 -19.55 1.01
N VAL A 31 -13.44 -20.09 0.64
CA VAL A 31 -14.28 -20.90 1.54
C VAL A 31 -13.49 -22.00 2.24
N LYS A 32 -12.71 -22.78 1.48
CA LYS A 32 -11.92 -23.90 2.02
C LYS A 32 -10.84 -23.43 3.00
N LYS A 33 -10.28 -22.25 2.77
CA LYS A 33 -9.18 -21.69 3.58
C LYS A 33 -9.67 -21.05 4.89
N ILE A 34 -10.86 -20.46 4.90
CA ILE A 34 -11.37 -19.71 6.06
C ILE A 34 -12.43 -20.47 6.88
N ASP A 35 -12.80 -21.68 6.46
CA ASP A 35 -13.84 -22.52 7.08
C ASP A 35 -15.17 -21.79 7.33
N GLU A 36 -15.75 -21.24 6.25
CA GLU A 36 -17.02 -20.49 6.33
C GLU A 36 -18.05 -20.97 5.34
N SER A 37 -19.33 -20.74 5.68
CA SER A 37 -20.40 -20.95 4.70
C SER A 37 -20.22 -20.03 3.50
N TYR A 38 -20.53 -20.53 2.31
CA TYR A 38 -20.45 -19.76 1.08
C TYR A 38 -21.25 -18.44 1.18
N ARG A 39 -22.45 -18.47 1.79
CA ARG A 39 -23.30 -17.28 1.96
C ARG A 39 -22.63 -16.21 2.83
N HIS A 40 -21.93 -16.61 3.89
CA HIS A 40 -21.20 -15.68 4.75
C HIS A 40 -20.01 -15.08 4.02
N LEU A 41 -19.22 -15.91 3.32
CA LEU A 41 -18.11 -15.42 2.52
C LEU A 41 -18.58 -14.35 1.51
N ILE A 42 -19.67 -14.59 0.78
CA ILE A 42 -20.19 -13.63 -0.21
C ILE A 42 -20.48 -12.27 0.43
N ARG A 43 -21.10 -12.25 1.62
CA ARG A 43 -21.35 -11.00 2.35
C ARG A 43 -20.05 -10.29 2.75
N GLN A 44 -19.03 -11.03 3.17
CA GLN A 44 -17.73 -10.44 3.51
C GLN A 44 -17.01 -9.90 2.27
N LEU A 45 -17.02 -10.64 1.15
CA LEU A 45 -16.44 -10.19 -0.12
C LEU A 45 -17.14 -8.92 -0.63
N GLN A 46 -18.48 -8.88 -0.60
CA GLN A 46 -19.24 -7.66 -0.96
C GLN A 46 -18.90 -6.48 -0.05
N PHE A 47 -18.72 -6.73 1.25
CA PHE A 47 -18.31 -5.70 2.19
C PHE A 47 -16.91 -5.17 1.88
N LEU A 48 -15.92 -6.06 1.68
CA LEU A 48 -14.54 -5.69 1.32
C LEU A 48 -14.48 -4.96 -0.04
N GLN A 49 -15.27 -5.40 -1.02
CA GLN A 49 -15.37 -4.76 -2.33
C GLN A 49 -15.97 -3.36 -2.22
N LYS A 50 -17.04 -3.19 -1.43
CA LYS A 50 -17.64 -1.89 -1.15
C LYS A 50 -16.66 -0.96 -0.44
N LYS A 51 -15.79 -1.51 0.41
CA LYS A 51 -14.67 -0.81 1.03
C LYS A 51 -13.47 -0.61 0.10
N GLY A 52 -13.54 -1.06 -1.15
CA GLY A 52 -12.47 -0.90 -2.13
C GLY A 52 -11.19 -1.65 -1.80
N LEU A 53 -11.23 -2.64 -0.89
CA LEU A 53 -10.05 -3.42 -0.48
C LEU A 53 -9.78 -4.58 -1.44
N ILE A 54 -10.82 -5.08 -2.09
CA ILE A 54 -10.74 -6.13 -3.11
C ILE A 54 -11.54 -5.73 -4.34
N LYS A 55 -11.27 -6.36 -5.48
CA LYS A 55 -12.06 -6.22 -6.69
C LYS A 55 -12.22 -7.55 -7.42
N LEU A 56 -13.16 -7.60 -8.36
CA LEU A 56 -13.29 -8.72 -9.29
C LEU A 56 -12.17 -8.62 -10.33
N ALA A 57 -11.31 -9.62 -10.36
CA ALA A 57 -10.27 -9.75 -11.39
C ALA A 57 -10.85 -10.31 -12.69
N GLY A 58 -11.90 -11.13 -12.58
CA GLY A 58 -12.57 -11.76 -13.71
C GLY A 58 -13.65 -12.74 -13.27
N THR A 59 -14.26 -13.38 -14.26
CA THR A 59 -15.27 -14.42 -14.10
C THR A 59 -14.96 -15.58 -15.02
N GLU A 60 -15.08 -16.81 -14.52
CA GLU A 60 -14.95 -18.01 -15.33
C GLU A 60 -16.26 -18.77 -15.45
N PRO A 61 -16.60 -19.31 -16.63
CA PRO A 61 -17.77 -20.16 -16.79
C PRO A 61 -17.78 -21.35 -15.84
N SER A 62 -18.94 -21.68 -15.29
CA SER A 62 -19.10 -22.92 -14.53
C SER A 62 -19.19 -24.13 -15.46
N SER A 63 -18.36 -25.14 -15.22
CA SER A 63 -18.39 -26.40 -15.96
C SER A 63 -19.69 -27.19 -15.81
N LYS A 64 -20.53 -26.89 -14.81
CA LYS A 64 -21.77 -27.64 -14.50
C LYS A 64 -23.06 -26.82 -14.72
N ARG A 65 -23.15 -26.01 -15.80
CA ARG A 65 -24.32 -25.14 -16.10
C ARG A 65 -24.75 -24.27 -14.90
N GLY A 66 -23.80 -23.88 -14.04
CA GLY A 66 -24.05 -23.06 -12.86
C GLY A 66 -23.66 -21.60 -13.09
N LYS A 67 -23.83 -20.76 -12.05
CA LYS A 67 -23.34 -19.38 -12.08
C LYS A 67 -21.82 -19.33 -12.27
N ASP A 68 -21.37 -18.31 -12.99
CA ASP A 68 -19.95 -18.06 -13.21
C ASP A 68 -19.19 -17.91 -11.89
N LYS A 69 -17.93 -18.35 -11.92
CA LYS A 69 -17.03 -18.30 -10.79
C LYS A 69 -16.31 -16.96 -10.79
N ASN A 70 -16.56 -16.17 -9.77
CA ASN A 70 -15.85 -14.91 -9.59
C ASN A 70 -14.43 -15.16 -9.05
N ILE A 71 -13.46 -14.51 -9.69
CA ILE A 71 -12.07 -14.42 -9.25
C ILE A 71 -11.88 -13.08 -8.57
N TRP A 72 -11.36 -13.10 -7.35
CA TRP A 72 -11.12 -11.91 -6.55
C TRP A 72 -9.62 -11.65 -6.43
N GLU A 73 -9.26 -10.37 -6.46
CA GLU A 73 -7.90 -9.92 -6.19
C GLU A 73 -7.86 -8.77 -5.21
N LEU A 74 -6.69 -8.60 -4.59
CA LEU A 74 -6.41 -7.49 -3.68
C LEU A 74 -6.20 -6.19 -4.47
N THR A 75 -6.67 -5.08 -3.92
CA THR A 75 -6.29 -3.72 -4.37
C THR A 75 -5.06 -3.24 -3.62
N PHE A 76 -4.49 -2.08 -3.98
CA PHE A 76 -3.41 -1.48 -3.20
C PHE A 76 -3.87 -1.14 -1.76
N LEU A 77 -5.11 -0.67 -1.60
CA LEU A 77 -5.70 -0.41 -0.27
C LEU A 77 -5.87 -1.67 0.57
N GLY A 78 -6.30 -2.76 -0.08
CA GLY A 78 -6.34 -4.07 0.55
C GLY A 78 -4.95 -4.53 1.00
N LEU A 79 -3.92 -4.26 0.20
CA LEU A 79 -2.54 -4.58 0.54
C LEU A 79 -2.06 -3.85 1.78
N LEU A 80 -2.23 -2.53 1.84
CA LEU A 80 -1.88 -1.73 3.03
C LEU A 80 -2.60 -2.25 4.28
N THR A 81 -3.87 -2.64 4.14
CA THR A 81 -4.66 -3.21 5.24
C THR A 81 -4.07 -4.53 5.77
N VAL A 82 -3.51 -5.36 4.89
CA VAL A 82 -2.80 -6.59 5.28
C VAL A 82 -1.47 -6.25 5.96
N LEU A 83 -0.72 -5.27 5.45
CA LEU A 83 0.60 -4.89 5.96
C LEU A 83 0.57 -4.18 7.33
N GLN A 84 -0.61 -3.74 7.79
CA GLN A 84 -0.83 -3.29 9.17
C GLN A 84 -0.71 -4.41 10.20
N GLN A 85 -0.98 -5.65 9.79
CA GLN A 85 -1.01 -6.78 10.71
C GLN A 85 0.41 -7.19 11.10
N PRO A 86 0.59 -7.82 12.27
CA PRO A 86 1.87 -8.40 12.65
C PRO A 86 2.18 -9.57 11.71
N LEU A 87 2.95 -9.30 10.66
CA LEU A 87 3.49 -10.28 9.73
C LEU A 87 4.93 -10.61 10.11
N THR A 88 5.38 -11.81 9.82
CA THR A 88 6.80 -12.14 9.83
C THR A 88 7.47 -11.56 8.58
N GLU A 89 8.80 -11.40 8.62
CA GLU A 89 9.57 -10.97 7.45
C GLU A 89 9.35 -11.90 6.25
N LYS A 90 9.32 -13.22 6.49
CA LYS A 90 9.05 -14.23 5.46
C LYS A 90 7.68 -14.05 4.82
N GLU A 91 6.66 -13.73 5.60
CA GLU A 91 5.33 -13.47 5.05
C GLU A 91 5.32 -12.21 4.18
N ILE A 92 6.05 -11.16 4.57
CA ILE A 92 6.19 -9.95 3.76
C ILE A 92 6.91 -10.27 2.44
N ASP A 93 7.98 -11.08 2.46
CA ASP A 93 8.66 -11.50 1.23
C ASP A 93 7.73 -12.22 0.26
N VAL A 94 6.92 -13.15 0.78
CA VAL A 94 5.95 -13.88 -0.06
C VAL A 94 4.92 -12.90 -0.62
N ILE A 95 4.37 -12.01 0.20
CA ILE A 95 3.40 -11.01 -0.26
C ILE A 95 4.02 -10.09 -1.33
N ALA A 96 5.24 -9.60 -1.12
CA ALA A 96 5.95 -8.76 -2.08
C ALA A 96 6.19 -9.49 -3.41
N SER A 97 6.54 -10.78 -3.35
CA SER A 97 6.72 -11.61 -4.55
C SER A 97 5.42 -11.82 -5.36
N LYS A 98 4.26 -11.86 -4.68
CA LYS A 98 2.95 -12.09 -5.28
C LYS A 98 2.26 -10.81 -5.74
N MET A 99 2.57 -9.68 -5.12
CA MET A 99 1.89 -8.39 -5.33
C MET A 99 2.77 -7.37 -6.05
N LYS A 100 3.65 -7.85 -6.94
CA LYS A 100 4.58 -7.01 -7.72
C LYS A 100 3.87 -5.94 -8.56
N ASP A 101 2.68 -6.26 -9.09
CA ASP A 101 1.90 -5.35 -9.93
C ASP A 101 1.14 -4.28 -9.13
N LYS A 102 1.07 -4.42 -7.80
CA LYS A 102 0.30 -3.51 -6.94
C LYS A 102 1.13 -2.33 -6.44
N TRP A 103 2.46 -2.45 -6.41
CA TRP A 103 3.31 -1.44 -5.81
C TRP A 103 4.75 -1.50 -6.32
N LEU A 104 5.31 -0.33 -6.67
CA LEU A 104 6.69 -0.20 -7.16
C LEU A 104 7.74 -0.79 -6.20
N ILE A 105 7.56 -0.63 -4.89
CA ILE A 105 8.48 -1.20 -3.89
C ILE A 105 8.48 -2.74 -3.95
N PHE A 106 7.33 -3.35 -4.22
CA PHE A 106 7.21 -4.81 -4.34
C PHE A 106 7.70 -5.33 -5.69
N GLN A 107 7.50 -4.56 -6.76
CA GLN A 107 8.09 -4.85 -8.05
C GLN A 107 9.62 -5.01 -7.95
N GLU A 108 10.26 -4.14 -7.18
CA GLU A 108 11.72 -4.08 -7.01
C GLU A 108 12.21 -4.68 -5.68
N TRP A 109 11.35 -5.46 -5.01
CA TRP A 109 11.60 -5.97 -3.65
C TRP A 109 12.95 -6.67 -3.54
N GLU A 110 13.18 -7.67 -4.39
CA GLU A 110 14.41 -8.47 -4.37
C GLU A 110 15.69 -7.63 -4.53
N SER A 111 15.62 -6.58 -5.35
CA SER A 111 16.74 -5.66 -5.56
C SER A 111 16.96 -4.73 -4.37
N LEU A 112 15.88 -4.21 -3.78
CA LEU A 112 15.92 -3.31 -2.63
C LEU A 112 16.34 -4.02 -1.34
N THR A 113 15.98 -5.29 -1.18
CA THR A 113 16.12 -6.03 0.08
C THR A 113 17.27 -7.03 0.11
N LYS A 114 18.26 -6.89 -0.80
CA LYS A 114 19.48 -7.73 -0.77
C LYS A 114 20.27 -7.56 0.53
N ASP A 115 20.25 -6.35 1.07
CA ASP A 115 20.84 -6.03 2.36
C ASP A 115 19.77 -6.12 3.46
N SER A 116 20.02 -6.91 4.49
CA SER A 116 19.06 -7.16 5.57
C SER A 116 18.72 -5.88 6.36
N LYS A 117 19.67 -4.97 6.55
CA LYS A 117 19.44 -3.71 7.26
C LYS A 117 18.56 -2.77 6.45
N ILE A 118 18.81 -2.69 5.13
CA ILE A 118 17.95 -1.93 4.22
C ILE A 118 16.53 -2.51 4.22
N LYS A 119 16.42 -3.85 4.18
CA LYS A 119 15.13 -4.54 4.25
C LYS A 119 14.37 -4.22 5.54
N GLU A 120 15.04 -4.25 6.68
CA GLU A 120 14.44 -3.88 7.98
C GLU A 120 13.89 -2.45 7.97
N ILE A 121 14.65 -1.48 7.43
CA ILE A 121 14.22 -0.09 7.29
C ILE A 121 12.97 0.02 6.42
N ILE A 122 12.98 -0.61 5.24
CA ILE A 122 11.84 -0.59 4.31
C ILE A 122 10.62 -1.21 4.99
N ILE A 123 10.74 -2.40 5.59
CA ILE A 123 9.63 -3.07 6.29
C ILE A 123 9.07 -2.17 7.40
N HIS A 124 9.95 -1.55 8.19
CA HIS A 124 9.53 -0.63 9.23
C HIS A 124 8.73 0.55 8.68
N LYS A 125 9.24 1.22 7.64
CA LYS A 125 8.55 2.37 7.02
C LYS A 125 7.23 1.97 6.36
N ILE A 126 7.17 0.81 5.69
CA ILE A 126 5.93 0.24 5.14
C ILE A 126 4.89 0.05 6.23
N ARG A 127 5.28 -0.54 7.37
CA ARG A 127 4.37 -0.77 8.51
C ARG A 127 3.89 0.55 9.11
N THR A 128 4.81 1.47 9.37
CA THR A 128 4.49 2.79 9.92
C THR A 128 3.49 3.53 9.03
N PHE A 129 3.73 3.53 7.71
CA PHE A 129 2.80 4.12 6.74
C PHE A 129 1.45 3.42 6.74
N SER A 130 1.44 2.08 6.73
CA SER A 130 0.22 1.28 6.70
C SER A 130 -0.65 1.52 7.94
N VAL A 131 -0.02 1.64 9.12
CA VAL A 131 -0.70 1.93 10.39
C VAL A 131 -1.22 3.37 10.43
N SER A 132 -0.45 4.36 9.96
CA SER A 132 -0.89 5.76 9.97
C SER A 132 -2.03 6.03 8.99
N HIS A 133 -2.11 5.26 7.91
CA HIS A 133 -3.13 5.45 6.87
C HIS A 133 -4.32 4.50 6.99
N GLN A 134 -4.66 4.04 8.23
CA GLN A 134 -5.75 3.10 8.57
C GLN A 134 -6.83 2.98 7.50
N GLY A 135 -6.59 2.10 6.53
CA GLY A 135 -7.29 2.02 5.26
C GLY A 135 -8.79 2.17 5.42
N LEU A 136 -9.36 3.32 5.05
CA LEU A 136 -10.81 3.56 4.92
C LEU A 136 -11.70 3.20 6.14
N ALA A 137 -11.11 2.84 7.29
CA ALA A 137 -11.83 2.47 8.50
C ALA A 137 -12.19 3.72 9.32
N ASN A 138 -11.37 4.78 9.22
CA ASN A 138 -11.53 6.04 9.93
C ASN A 138 -11.84 7.25 9.05
N ILE A 139 -12.09 7.08 7.74
CA ILE A 139 -12.86 8.09 7.03
C ILE A 139 -14.29 7.99 7.58
N LYS A 140 -14.55 8.69 8.70
CA LYS A 140 -15.91 9.16 8.99
C LYS A 140 -16.39 9.70 7.67
N LYS A 141 -17.41 9.06 7.08
CA LYS A 141 -18.02 9.53 5.84
C LYS A 141 -18.44 10.96 6.09
N ASP A 142 -17.59 11.90 5.69
CA ASP A 142 -18.00 13.27 5.63
C ASP A 142 -19.10 13.29 4.58
N LYS A 143 -20.33 13.57 5.03
CA LYS A 143 -21.50 13.54 4.13
C LYS A 143 -21.28 14.48 2.95
N HIS A 144 -20.47 15.53 3.15
CA HIS A 144 -20.07 16.51 2.14
C HIS A 144 -19.06 15.98 1.10
N LEU A 145 -18.38 14.86 1.36
CA LEU A 145 -17.46 14.22 0.40
C LEU A 145 -18.09 13.00 -0.31
N SER A 146 -19.32 12.61 0.03
CA SER A 146 -19.99 11.43 -0.55
C SER A 146 -20.23 11.53 -2.07
N TRP A 147 -20.21 12.72 -2.65
CA TRP A 147 -20.28 12.91 -4.09
C TRP A 147 -18.97 12.53 -4.82
N PHE A 148 -17.83 12.53 -4.12
CA PHE A 148 -16.54 12.07 -4.65
C PHE A 148 -16.48 10.54 -4.76
N ASP A 149 -17.14 9.81 -3.85
CA ASP A 149 -17.18 8.33 -3.84
C ASP A 149 -17.76 7.74 -5.14
N ASN A 150 -18.59 8.51 -5.85
CA ASN A 150 -19.27 8.07 -7.06
C ASN A 150 -18.49 8.32 -8.35
N LYS A 151 -17.31 8.96 -8.30
CA LYS A 151 -16.48 9.21 -9.49
C LYS A 151 -15.29 8.23 -9.55
N PRO A 152 -15.30 7.24 -10.46
CA PRO A 152 -14.23 6.24 -10.58
C PRO A 152 -12.83 6.86 -10.78
N GLU A 153 -12.77 7.97 -11.52
CA GLU A 153 -11.53 8.71 -11.79
C GLU A 153 -10.89 9.25 -10.51
N PHE A 154 -11.69 9.82 -9.60
CA PHE A 154 -11.20 10.36 -8.35
C PHE A 154 -10.66 9.25 -7.44
N LYS A 155 -11.36 8.10 -7.38
CA LYS A 155 -10.89 6.94 -6.62
C LYS A 155 -9.54 6.44 -7.15
N LYS A 156 -9.37 6.39 -8.47
CA LYS A 156 -8.10 6.02 -9.10
C LYS A 156 -7.00 7.04 -8.77
N PHE A 157 -7.29 8.33 -8.85
CA PHE A 157 -6.36 9.39 -8.50
C PHE A 157 -5.94 9.36 -7.02
N ALA A 158 -6.90 9.13 -6.11
CA ALA A 158 -6.63 9.00 -4.68
C ALA A 158 -5.76 7.77 -4.37
N GLU A 159 -6.04 6.63 -4.99
CA GLU A 159 -5.22 5.42 -4.87
C GLU A 159 -3.79 5.64 -5.42
N GLN A 160 -3.65 6.33 -6.55
CA GLN A 160 -2.34 6.70 -7.12
C GLN A 160 -1.56 7.64 -6.21
N THR A 161 -2.21 8.68 -5.67
CA THR A 161 -1.60 9.60 -4.71
C THR A 161 -1.14 8.88 -3.46
N LEU A 162 -1.97 8.00 -2.90
CA LEU A 162 -1.61 7.22 -1.73
C LEU A 162 -0.44 6.27 -2.01
N MET A 163 -0.44 5.61 -3.16
CA MET A 163 0.65 4.73 -3.58
C MET A 163 1.96 5.53 -3.78
N PHE A 164 1.88 6.74 -4.30
CA PHE A 164 3.02 7.66 -4.42
C PHE A 164 3.59 8.02 -3.05
N GLU A 165 2.76 8.45 -2.11
CA GLU A 165 3.21 8.76 -0.74
C GLU A 165 3.75 7.53 -0.01
N ALA A 166 3.09 6.38 -0.13
CA ALA A 166 3.59 5.13 0.43
C ALA A 166 5.00 4.79 -0.08
N THR A 167 5.23 4.98 -1.38
CA THR A 167 6.53 4.75 -2.01
C THR A 167 7.58 5.72 -1.49
N LYS A 168 7.23 7.01 -1.35
CA LYS A 168 8.12 8.02 -0.73
C LYS A 168 8.51 7.64 0.69
N THR A 169 7.53 7.28 1.52
CA THR A 169 7.78 6.91 2.92
C THR A 169 8.62 5.63 3.01
N ALA A 170 8.34 4.61 2.19
CA ALA A 170 9.12 3.36 2.15
C ALA A 170 10.59 3.58 1.77
N LEU A 171 10.86 4.61 0.95
CA LEU A 171 12.21 5.04 0.55
C LEU A 171 12.80 6.12 1.46
N CYS A 172 12.15 6.45 2.59
CA CYS A 172 12.56 7.50 3.51
C CYS A 172 12.72 8.89 2.85
N LEU A 173 11.96 9.19 1.79
CA LEU A 173 12.10 10.46 1.06
C LEU A 173 11.44 11.64 1.79
N ASP A 174 10.46 11.38 2.65
CA ASP A 174 9.85 12.43 3.47
C ASP A 174 10.87 13.02 4.44
N ASP A 175 11.72 12.16 5.01
CA ASP A 175 12.85 12.54 5.86
C ASP A 175 13.84 13.44 5.09
N ALA A 176 13.92 13.35 3.76
CA ALA A 176 14.79 14.19 2.94
C ALA A 176 14.24 15.60 2.68
N VAL A 177 12.91 15.76 2.67
CA VAL A 177 12.21 17.02 2.30
C VAL A 177 12.00 17.93 3.50
N GLU A 178 11.67 17.37 4.68
CA GLU A 178 11.52 18.17 5.92
C GLU A 178 12.80 18.91 6.33
N ILE A 179 13.96 18.44 5.86
CA ILE A 179 15.28 18.97 6.24
C ILE A 179 15.70 20.20 5.38
N GLY A 180 14.94 20.56 4.33
CA GLY A 180 15.04 21.87 3.67
C GLY A 180 16.35 22.22 2.93
N ASN A 181 17.39 21.38 3.01
CA ASN A 181 18.67 21.41 2.29
C ASN A 181 19.42 20.12 2.69
N LEU A 182 19.86 19.26 1.76
CA LEU A 182 20.77 18.15 2.12
C LEU A 182 22.24 18.64 2.01
N PRO A 183 23.08 18.55 3.06
CA PRO A 183 24.21 17.57 3.13
C PRO A 183 24.57 17.08 4.58
N SER A 184 25.76 16.46 4.77
CA SER A 184 26.00 15.05 5.12
C SER A 184 26.53 14.68 6.54
N TRP A 185 26.06 15.31 7.62
CA TRP A 185 26.65 15.04 8.96
C TRP A 185 25.75 15.38 10.17
N PHE A 186 24.43 15.35 10.02
CA PHE A 186 23.54 16.00 11.01
C PHE A 186 22.76 15.06 11.95
N TYR A 187 22.84 13.72 11.82
CA TYR A 187 22.14 12.80 12.74
C TYR A 187 22.93 11.51 13.01
N GLU A 188 22.66 10.85 14.16
CA GLU A 188 23.35 9.65 14.68
C GLU A 188 24.04 8.80 13.58
N GLU A 189 25.38 8.86 13.51
CA GLU A 189 26.23 8.42 12.37
C GLU A 189 25.85 7.05 11.75
N LYS A 190 25.29 6.13 12.54
CA LYS A 190 24.89 4.81 12.06
C LYS A 190 23.62 4.82 11.18
N LYS A 191 22.59 5.59 11.54
CA LYS A 191 21.31 5.61 10.79
C LYS A 191 21.44 6.32 9.45
N GLU A 192 22.25 7.38 9.39
CA GLU A 192 22.51 8.12 8.15
C GLU A 192 23.23 7.25 7.11
N MET A 193 24.22 6.45 7.53
CA MET A 193 24.87 5.51 6.62
C MET A 193 23.90 4.49 6.01
N GLU A 194 22.93 3.99 6.78
CA GLU A 194 21.97 3.00 6.30
C GLU A 194 20.91 3.61 5.36
N ILE A 195 20.42 4.82 5.64
CA ILE A 195 19.53 5.56 4.73
C ILE A 195 20.25 5.95 3.44
N MET A 196 21.49 6.44 3.53
CA MET A 196 22.30 6.75 2.35
C MET A 196 22.58 5.49 1.52
N LYS A 197 22.80 4.35 2.18
CA LYS A 197 22.94 3.05 1.51
C LYS A 197 21.63 2.65 0.81
N LEU A 198 20.48 2.81 1.46
CA LEU A 198 19.16 2.63 0.86
C LEU A 198 19.01 3.50 -0.40
N TRP A 199 19.32 4.79 -0.34
CA TRP A 199 19.19 5.68 -1.49
C TRP A 199 20.15 5.34 -2.63
N ARG A 200 21.39 4.93 -2.33
CA ARG A 200 22.32 4.44 -3.35
C ARG A 200 21.78 3.17 -4.03
N THR A 201 21.27 2.23 -3.24
CA THR A 201 20.63 1.00 -3.77
C THR A 201 19.41 1.36 -4.61
N ALA A 202 18.51 2.20 -4.11
CA ALA A 202 17.32 2.68 -4.81
C ALA A 202 17.67 3.39 -6.12
N ALA A 203 18.63 4.31 -6.10
CA ALA A 203 19.09 5.01 -7.29
C ALA A 203 19.80 4.07 -8.29
N SER A 204 20.32 2.91 -7.86
CA SER A 204 20.87 1.92 -8.79
C SER A 204 19.80 1.16 -9.59
N ILE A 205 18.56 1.14 -9.10
CA ILE A 205 17.43 0.45 -9.73
C ILE A 205 16.73 1.40 -10.72
N PRO A 206 16.66 1.10 -12.03
CA PRO A 206 16.18 2.06 -13.04
C PRO A 206 14.76 2.59 -12.82
N SER A 207 13.82 1.71 -12.44
CA SER A 207 12.41 2.07 -12.19
C SER A 207 12.28 3.01 -10.97
N ILE A 208 13.01 2.73 -9.90
CA ILE A 208 13.07 3.58 -8.70
C ILE A 208 13.78 4.89 -9.01
N ARG A 209 14.90 4.87 -9.74
CA ARG A 209 15.61 6.10 -10.16
C ARG A 209 14.68 7.04 -10.92
N LYS A 210 13.91 6.52 -11.88
CA LYS A 210 12.93 7.32 -12.62
C LYS A 210 11.90 7.95 -11.68
N PHE A 211 11.36 7.17 -10.74
CA PHE A 211 10.45 7.67 -9.71
C PHE A 211 11.08 8.78 -8.86
N LEU A 212 12.34 8.61 -8.44
CA LEU A 212 13.09 9.62 -7.67
C LEU A 212 13.25 10.90 -8.47
N GLU A 213 13.69 10.81 -9.73
CA GLU A 213 13.86 11.97 -10.61
C GLU A 213 12.56 12.74 -10.84
N GLU A 214 11.45 12.04 -11.05
CA GLU A 214 10.12 12.65 -11.17
C GLU A 214 9.70 13.34 -9.87
N THR A 215 9.93 12.69 -8.73
CA THR A 215 9.65 13.25 -7.41
C THR A 215 10.44 14.54 -7.16
N PHE A 216 11.76 14.52 -7.40
CA PHE A 216 12.61 15.69 -7.22
C PHE A 216 12.28 16.84 -8.17
N LYS A 217 11.86 16.54 -9.41
CA LYS A 217 11.37 17.58 -10.33
C LYS A 217 10.15 18.30 -9.77
N VAL A 218 9.19 17.56 -9.21
CA VAL A 218 7.99 18.13 -8.57
C VAL A 218 8.36 18.95 -7.34
N GLU A 219 9.22 18.43 -6.47
CA GLU A 219 9.64 19.14 -5.24
C GLU A 219 10.43 20.42 -5.54
N LYS A 220 11.31 20.40 -6.56
CA LYS A 220 12.03 21.59 -7.01
C LYS A 220 11.07 22.71 -7.42
N VAL A 221 10.00 22.38 -8.15
CA VAL A 221 8.97 23.35 -8.57
C VAL A 221 8.22 23.90 -7.36
N LYS A 222 7.83 23.04 -6.41
CA LYS A 222 7.17 23.47 -5.15
C LYS A 222 8.06 24.44 -4.37
N TYR A 223 9.34 24.11 -4.19
CA TYR A 223 10.30 24.96 -3.49
C TYR A 223 10.47 26.33 -4.16
N GLN A 224 10.62 26.36 -5.50
CA GLN A 224 10.71 27.62 -6.25
C GLN A 224 9.44 28.48 -6.09
N GLY A 225 8.26 27.86 -6.06
CA GLY A 225 6.99 28.54 -5.78
C GLY A 225 6.95 29.14 -4.37
N LEU A 226 7.34 28.37 -3.35
CA LEU A 226 7.42 28.83 -1.96
C LEU A 226 8.39 30.00 -1.79
N MET A 227 9.55 29.97 -2.44
CA MET A 227 10.53 31.07 -2.38
C MET A 227 9.99 32.35 -3.03
N LYS A 228 9.26 32.25 -4.14
CA LYS A 228 8.56 33.40 -4.75
C LYS A 228 7.50 33.98 -3.81
N PHE A 229 6.71 33.12 -3.17
CA PHE A 229 5.68 33.55 -2.22
C PHE A 229 6.26 34.22 -0.96
N LYS A 230 7.33 33.66 -0.38
CA LYS A 230 8.05 34.30 0.74
C LYS A 230 8.57 35.69 0.38
N LYS A 231 9.14 35.84 -0.82
CA LYS A 231 9.60 37.14 -1.32
C LYS A 231 8.46 38.14 -1.49
N TRP A 232 7.27 37.67 -1.87
CA TRP A 232 6.07 38.50 -2.00
C TRP A 232 5.53 38.97 -0.64
N LEU A 233 5.56 38.13 0.40
CA LEU A 233 5.14 38.49 1.76
C LEU A 233 6.07 39.46 2.50
N GLN A 234 7.27 39.72 1.97
CA GLN A 234 8.25 40.65 2.54
C GLN A 234 8.14 42.07 1.98
N ILE A 235 7.08 42.36 1.22
CA ILE A 235 6.70 43.67 0.67
C ILE A 235 5.44 44.13 1.38
#